data_AF-A7VKN4-F1
#
_entry.id   AF-A7VKN4-F1
#
_cell.length_a   1.000
_cell.length_b   1.000
_cell.length_c   1.000
_cell.angle_alpha   90.00
_cell.angle_beta   90.00
_cell.angle_gamma   90.00
#
_symmetry.space_group_name_H-M   'P 1'
#
loop_
_entity.id
_entity.type
_entity.pdbx_description
1 polymer ?
#
loop_
_entity_poly.entity_id
_entity_poly.type
_entity_poly.pdbx_seq_one_letter_code
_entity_poly.pdbx_strand_id
1 'polypeptide(L)'
;GKDIVQFAKAVGVSHPDIDKKVCTRTHAKRTDNDATTFSTTLSTTTNTAQCSGFATDQAAQTFSTFAKTLGLEDGQYWPTGRYSNSNTPTPNEQNSNAKAVATDLVALNSDEKTIVA
;
A
#
# COMPACT_ATOMS: atom_id res chain seq x y z
N GLY A 1 -12.99 3.12 -1.62
CA GLY A 1 -12.05 4.24 -1.39
C GLY A 1 -12.22 4.81 0.00
N LYS A 2 -13.36 5.45 0.28
CA LYS A 2 -13.61 6.13 1.56
C LYS A 2 -13.40 5.26 2.81
N ASP A 3 -13.96 4.04 2.82
CA ASP A 3 -13.84 3.16 4.00
C ASP A 3 -12.40 2.76 4.31
N ILE A 4 -11.61 2.41 3.28
CA ILE A 4 -10.21 2.04 3.46
C ILE A 4 -9.35 3.23 3.91
N VAL A 5 -9.69 4.45 3.47
CA VAL A 5 -9.00 5.68 3.91
C VAL A 5 -9.29 5.96 5.38
N GLN A 6 -10.55 5.86 5.82
CA GLN A 6 -10.89 6.06 7.23
C GLN A 6 -10.28 4.98 8.12
N PHE A 7 -10.29 3.73 7.66
CA PHE A 7 -9.64 2.63 8.35
C PHE A 7 -8.13 2.86 8.50
N ALA A 8 -7.42 3.21 7.42
CA ALA A 8 -5.99 3.52 7.46
C ALA A 8 -5.68 4.69 8.42
N LYS A 9 -6.52 5.73 8.41
CA LYS A 9 -6.39 6.86 9.33
C LYS A 9 -6.57 6.43 10.79
N ALA A 10 -7.58 5.61 11.09
CA ALA A 10 -7.84 5.11 12.45
C ALA A 10 -6.69 4.22 12.95
N VAL A 11 -6.19 3.31 12.11
CA VAL A 11 -5.03 2.46 12.43
C VAL A 11 -3.78 3.32 12.66
N GLY A 12 -3.50 4.29 11.80
CA GLY A 12 -2.34 5.17 11.94
C GLY A 12 -2.33 6.01 13.23
N VAL A 13 -3.49 6.41 13.73
CA VAL A 13 -3.60 7.19 14.97
C VAL A 13 -3.55 6.30 16.21
N SER A 14 -4.34 5.22 16.22
CA SER A 14 -4.55 4.41 17.43
C SER A 14 -3.55 3.26 17.58
N HIS A 15 -3.04 2.75 16.47
CA HIS A 15 -2.21 1.54 16.42
C HIS A 15 -1.03 1.71 15.45
N PRO A 16 -0.11 2.65 15.73
CA PRO A 16 1.01 2.96 14.82
C PRO A 16 1.93 1.77 14.55
N ASP A 17 1.96 0.76 15.43
CA ASP A 17 2.74 -0.46 15.21
C ASP A 17 2.09 -1.41 14.19
N ILE A 18 0.75 -1.38 14.08
CA ILE A 18 0.01 -2.08 13.01
C ILE A 18 0.13 -1.29 11.70
N ASP A 19 0.10 0.05 11.77
CA ASP A 19 0.24 0.93 10.59
C ASP A 19 1.55 0.68 9.82
N LYS A 20 2.64 0.37 10.54
CA LYS A 20 3.96 0.00 9.99
C LYS A 20 4.02 -1.41 9.41
N LYS A 21 3.00 -2.24 9.58
CA LYS A 21 2.96 -3.64 9.13
C LYS A 21 2.09 -3.87 7.90
N VAL A 22 1.33 -2.86 7.47
CA VAL A 22 0.42 -2.95 6.33
C VAL A 22 0.94 -2.06 5.20
N CYS A 23 0.98 -2.61 3.98
CA CYS A 23 1.53 -1.99 2.78
C CYS A 23 3.05 -1.73 2.76
N THR A 24 3.80 -2.10 3.79
CA THR A 24 5.23 -1.79 3.92
C THR A 24 6.16 -2.84 3.31
N ARG A 25 5.65 -3.92 2.71
CA ARG A 25 6.45 -5.09 2.32
C ARG A 25 6.77 -5.16 0.82
N THR A 26 7.28 -6.31 0.39
CA THR A 26 7.77 -6.56 -0.98
C THR A 26 6.95 -7.58 -1.78
N HIS A 27 5.96 -8.24 -1.16
CA HIS A 27 5.29 -9.43 -1.75
C HIS A 27 4.38 -9.11 -2.94
N ALA A 28 3.97 -7.86 -3.10
CA ALA A 28 3.13 -7.41 -4.21
C ALA A 28 3.92 -6.63 -5.27
N LYS A 29 5.25 -6.60 -5.20
CA LYS A 29 6.07 -5.99 -6.24
C LYS A 29 5.89 -6.73 -7.56
N ARG A 30 6.00 -6.01 -8.68
CA ARG A 30 6.00 -6.59 -10.03
C ARG A 30 7.39 -6.49 -10.62
N THR A 31 7.53 -6.03 -11.86
CA THR A 31 8.84 -5.71 -12.44
C THR A 31 9.45 -4.42 -11.87
N ASP A 32 8.92 -3.93 -10.75
CA ASP A 32 9.32 -2.70 -10.09
C ASP A 32 10.39 -3.06 -9.06
N ASN A 33 11.65 -3.06 -9.50
CA ASN A 33 12.78 -3.56 -8.71
C ASN A 33 13.41 -2.50 -7.80
N ASP A 34 13.03 -1.23 -7.98
CA ASP A 34 13.66 -0.09 -7.29
C ASP A 34 12.68 0.70 -6.41
N ALA A 35 11.40 0.31 -6.37
CA ALA A 35 10.37 1.04 -5.65
C ALA A 35 10.67 1.15 -4.15
N THR A 36 10.64 2.37 -3.63
CA THR A 36 10.88 2.68 -2.21
C THR A 36 9.86 3.64 -1.62
N THR A 37 9.09 4.34 -2.45
CA THR A 37 8.18 5.41 -2.00
C THR A 37 6.84 5.33 -2.71
N PHE A 38 5.75 5.60 -1.99
CA PHE A 38 4.45 5.78 -2.60
C PHE A 38 4.36 7.10 -3.36
N SER A 39 3.75 7.09 -4.54
CA SER A 39 3.54 8.31 -5.32
C SER A 39 2.43 8.15 -6.34
N THR A 40 1.72 9.24 -6.61
CA THR A 40 0.81 9.34 -7.77
C THR A 40 1.58 9.59 -9.07
N THR A 41 2.80 10.13 -8.97
CA THR A 41 3.69 10.41 -10.09
C THR A 41 4.64 9.23 -10.31
N LEU A 42 4.21 8.29 -11.16
CA LEU A 42 4.95 7.07 -11.49
C LEU A 42 5.87 7.28 -12.70
N SER A 43 6.66 8.35 -12.67
CA SER A 43 7.62 8.73 -13.73
C SER A 43 9.06 8.31 -13.42
N THR A 44 9.28 7.55 -12.35
CA THR A 44 10.57 6.98 -11.94
C THR A 44 10.35 5.53 -11.51
N THR A 45 11.40 4.72 -11.47
CA THR A 45 11.35 3.33 -10.98
C THR A 45 11.34 3.23 -9.45
N THR A 46 11.56 4.35 -8.75
CA THR A 46 11.57 4.39 -7.28
C THR A 46 10.19 4.61 -6.67
N ASN A 47 9.19 4.89 -7.51
CA ASN A 47 7.85 5.29 -7.11
C ASN A 47 6.86 4.18 -7.43
N THR A 48 5.98 3.89 -6.48
CA THR A 48 4.91 2.90 -6.68
C THR A 48 3.56 3.40 -6.18
N ALA A 49 2.48 2.91 -6.76
CA ALA A 49 1.13 3.04 -6.22
C ALA A 49 0.56 1.67 -5.82
N GLN A 50 1.45 0.72 -5.56
CA GLN A 50 1.13 -0.65 -5.17
C GLN A 50 1.47 -0.87 -3.69
N CYS A 51 0.45 -1.13 -2.87
CA CYS A 51 0.60 -1.58 -1.50
C CYS A 51 1.50 -2.82 -1.44
N SER A 52 2.51 -2.82 -0.57
CA SER A 52 3.53 -3.87 -0.45
C SER A 52 4.26 -4.19 -1.77
N GLY A 53 4.38 -3.16 -2.63
CA GLY A 53 5.01 -3.21 -3.95
C GLY A 53 6.49 -2.82 -3.98
N PHE A 54 7.17 -2.78 -2.83
CA PHE A 54 8.52 -2.22 -2.72
C PHE A 54 9.62 -3.22 -3.09
N ALA A 55 10.80 -2.69 -3.40
CA ALA A 55 12.02 -3.45 -3.62
C ALA A 55 12.50 -4.18 -2.35
N THR A 56 12.47 -3.46 -1.24
CA THR A 56 12.76 -3.89 0.14
C THR A 56 11.68 -3.39 1.07
N ASP A 57 11.57 -3.96 2.27
CA ASP A 57 10.59 -3.48 3.26
C ASP A 57 10.82 -1.99 3.59
N GLN A 58 9.76 -1.20 3.58
CA GLN A 58 9.75 0.25 3.79
C GLN A 58 8.89 0.62 5.01
N ALA A 59 9.45 0.51 6.21
CA ALA A 59 8.71 0.77 7.46
C ALA A 59 8.13 2.20 7.57
N ALA A 60 8.72 3.17 6.85
CA ALA A 60 8.22 4.55 6.80
C ALA A 60 7.04 4.74 5.84
N GLN A 61 6.82 3.83 4.90
CA GLN A 61 5.72 3.87 3.94
C GLN A 61 4.50 3.14 4.51
N THR A 62 4.01 3.65 5.64
CA THR A 62 2.94 3.01 6.41
C THR A 62 1.60 2.97 5.65
N PHE A 63 0.64 2.22 6.19
CA PHE A 63 -0.69 2.11 5.59
C PHE A 63 -1.44 3.45 5.53
N SER A 64 -1.34 4.27 6.58
CA SER A 64 -1.88 5.63 6.58
C SER A 64 -1.18 6.52 5.54
N THR A 65 0.14 6.35 5.33
CA THR A 65 0.89 7.03 4.27
C THR A 65 0.43 6.59 2.89
N PHE A 66 0.26 5.29 2.66
CA PHE A 66 -0.31 4.73 1.43
C PHE A 66 -1.67 5.37 1.10
N ALA A 67 -2.59 5.38 2.09
CA ALA A 67 -3.93 5.91 1.89
C ALA A 67 -3.94 7.41 1.59
N LYS A 68 -3.12 8.18 2.31
CA LYS A 68 -3.01 9.64 2.17
C LYS A 68 -2.32 10.03 0.86
N THR A 69 -1.16 9.45 0.56
CA THR A 69 -0.35 9.84 -0.60
C THR A 69 -1.04 9.53 -1.92
N LEU A 70 -1.79 8.43 -1.99
CA LEU A 70 -2.44 8.00 -3.23
C LEU A 70 -3.89 8.49 -3.36
N GLY A 71 -4.47 9.16 -2.35
CA GLY A 71 -5.86 9.63 -2.42
C GLY A 71 -6.84 8.51 -2.78
N LEU A 72 -6.85 7.40 -2.03
CA LEU A 72 -7.61 6.18 -2.43
C LEU A 72 -9.14 6.41 -2.55
N GLU A 73 -9.65 7.52 -2.04
CA GLU A 73 -11.04 7.92 -2.22
C GLU A 73 -11.39 8.35 -3.65
N ASP A 74 -10.40 8.81 -4.43
CA ASP A 74 -10.56 9.25 -5.82
C ASP A 74 -10.73 8.08 -6.81
N GLY A 75 -10.55 6.83 -6.34
CA GLY A 75 -10.76 5.61 -7.12
C GLY A 75 -9.68 5.30 -8.15
N GLN A 76 -8.66 6.15 -8.32
CA GLN A 76 -7.60 5.95 -9.33
C GLN A 76 -6.59 4.86 -8.98
N TYR A 77 -6.35 4.66 -7.68
CA TYR A 77 -5.34 3.73 -7.13
C TYR A 77 -5.97 2.71 -6.16
N TRP A 78 -7.30 2.61 -6.14
CA TRP A 78 -8.04 1.65 -5.34
C TRP A 78 -9.27 1.11 -6.09
N PRO A 79 -9.52 -0.21 -6.11
CA PRO A 79 -8.76 -1.28 -5.43
C PRO A 79 -7.54 -1.78 -6.23
N THR A 80 -7.31 -1.25 -7.43
CA THR A 80 -6.21 -1.66 -8.30
C THR A 80 -5.04 -0.69 -8.17
N GLY A 81 -3.85 -1.23 -7.90
CA GLY A 81 -2.61 -0.47 -7.84
C GLY A 81 -1.99 -0.24 -9.20
N ARG A 82 -0.90 0.54 -9.21
CA ARG A 82 -0.10 0.81 -10.40
C ARG A 82 1.38 0.78 -10.05
N TYR A 83 2.21 0.53 -11.04
CA TYR A 83 3.67 0.53 -10.93
C TYR A 83 4.29 1.21 -12.14
N SER A 84 5.61 1.45 -12.11
CA SER A 84 6.35 1.95 -13.28
C SER A 84 7.73 1.32 -13.34
N ASN A 85 8.06 0.70 -14.47
CA ASN A 85 9.40 0.18 -14.75
C ASN A 85 10.18 1.01 -15.78
N SER A 86 9.54 2.00 -16.39
CA SER A 86 10.06 2.75 -17.55
C SER A 86 9.42 4.14 -17.67
N ASN A 87 9.07 4.74 -16.54
CA ASN A 87 8.42 6.05 -16.41
C ASN A 87 7.00 6.12 -17.02
N THR A 88 6.41 4.95 -17.30
CA THR A 88 5.05 4.80 -17.79
C THR A 88 4.21 4.10 -16.71
N PRO A 89 3.22 4.79 -16.12
CA PRO A 89 2.30 4.18 -15.15
C PRO A 89 1.54 3.01 -15.78
N THR A 90 1.74 1.81 -15.25
CA THR A 90 1.05 0.60 -15.70
C THR A 90 0.12 0.10 -14.60
N PRO A 91 -1.18 -0.11 -14.88
CA PRO A 91 -2.08 -0.77 -13.95
C PRO A 91 -1.61 -2.19 -13.62
N ASN A 92 -1.73 -2.57 -12.36
CA ASN A 92 -1.55 -3.96 -11.95
C ASN A 92 -2.80 -4.79 -12.26
N GLU A 93 -2.72 -6.08 -11.92
CA GLU A 93 -3.89 -6.97 -11.87
C GLU A 93 -5.05 -6.33 -11.11
N GLN A 94 -6.28 -6.62 -11.55
CA GLN A 94 -7.48 -6.12 -10.92
C GLN A 94 -7.47 -6.44 -9.41
N ASN A 95 -7.80 -5.44 -8.59
CA ASN A 95 -7.84 -5.53 -7.13
C ASN A 95 -6.47 -5.76 -6.46
N SER A 96 -5.34 -5.51 -7.13
CA SER A 96 -4.01 -5.80 -6.58
C SER A 96 -3.71 -5.10 -5.25
N ASN A 97 -4.18 -3.86 -5.02
CA ASN A 97 -4.00 -3.16 -3.75
C ASN A 97 -4.90 -3.76 -2.67
N ALA A 98 -6.16 -4.05 -2.98
CA ALA A 98 -7.05 -4.70 -2.03
C ALA A 98 -6.53 -6.08 -1.60
N LYS A 99 -6.00 -6.87 -2.54
CA LYS A 99 -5.38 -8.16 -2.25
C LYS A 99 -4.14 -8.01 -1.37
N ALA A 100 -3.26 -7.06 -1.66
CA ALA A 100 -2.06 -6.82 -0.87
C ALA A 100 -2.38 -6.38 0.56
N VAL A 101 -3.32 -5.44 0.74
CA VAL A 101 -3.81 -5.04 2.08
C VAL A 101 -4.37 -6.25 2.83
N ALA A 102 -5.22 -7.06 2.20
CA ALA A 102 -5.80 -8.25 2.83
C ALA A 102 -4.71 -9.26 3.25
N THR A 103 -3.70 -9.50 2.41
CA THR A 103 -2.56 -10.34 2.75
C THR A 103 -1.81 -9.83 3.98
N ASP A 104 -1.56 -8.52 4.05
CA ASP A 104 -0.86 -7.93 5.21
C ASP A 104 -1.69 -8.03 6.50
N LEU A 105 -3.00 -7.79 6.44
CA LEU A 105 -3.91 -7.92 7.58
C LEU A 105 -4.01 -9.38 8.08
N VAL A 106 -4.06 -10.35 7.16
CA VAL A 106 -4.04 -11.78 7.51
C VAL A 106 -2.70 -12.23 8.09
N ALA A 107 -1.60 -11.53 7.78
CA ALA A 107 -0.28 -11.83 8.32
C ALA A 107 -0.06 -11.26 9.74
N LEU A 108 -0.96 -10.43 10.26
CA LEU A 108 -0.89 -9.90 11.63
C LEU A 108 -1.01 -11.03 12.67
N ASN A 109 -0.49 -10.78 13.87
CA ASN A 109 -0.64 -11.73 14.99
C ASN A 109 -2.10 -11.72 15.52
N SER A 110 -2.42 -12.63 16.45
CA SER A 110 -3.80 -12.80 16.93
C SER A 110 -4.38 -11.56 17.63
N ASP A 111 -3.56 -10.88 18.44
CA ASP A 111 -3.99 -9.69 19.18
C ASP A 111 -4.20 -8.51 18.22
N GLU A 112 -3.29 -8.33 17.28
CA GLU A 112 -3.37 -7.30 16.24
C GLU A 112 -4.58 -7.51 15.33
N LYS A 113 -4.89 -8.76 14.96
CA LYS A 113 -6.09 -9.09 14.18
C LYS A 113 -7.37 -8.72 14.91
N THR A 114 -7.42 -8.92 16.22
CA THR A 114 -8.58 -8.57 17.04
C THR A 114 -8.82 -7.07 17.06
N ILE A 115 -7.76 -6.27 16.96
CA ILE A 115 -7.83 -4.81 16.94
C ILE A 115 -8.38 -4.26 15.60
N VAL A 116 -8.07 -4.93 14.48
CA VAL A 116 -8.40 -4.44 13.13
C VAL A 116 -9.63 -5.08 12.50
N ALA A 117 -10.21 -6.09 13.14
CA ALA A 117 -11.45 -6.74 12.73
C ALA A 117 -12.68 -5.89 13.06
#